data_AF-A0A7X8JHG6-F1
#
_entry.id   AF-A0A7X8JHG6-F1
#
_cell.length_a   1.000
_cell.length_b   1.000
_cell.length_c   1.000
_cell.angle_alpha   90.00
_cell.angle_beta   90.00
_cell.angle_gamma   90.00
#
_symmetry.space_group_name_H-M   'P 1'
#
loop_
_entity.id
_entity.type
_entity.pdbx_description
1 polymer ?
#
loop_
_entity_poly.entity_id
_entity_poly.type
_entity_poly.pdbx_seq_one_letter_code
_entity_poly.pdbx_strand_id
1 'polypeptide(L)'
;MKLKVVILYVLAAALFLTACGSKTALTNEQFIEKMESAGYLIADATNQFAEGNVETVTLAMKDGVYQIEFYVLPSNDRAVAAFNASKNDFEQMKGSGSSTGEVNIGNHNYYGLSTGEGYYVVSRIDNTMIYINASAEYKDEIKDILKELGY
;
A
#
# COMPACT_ATOMS: atom_id res chain seq x y z
N MET A 1 -32.74 30.41 13.75
CA MET A 1 -32.10 29.80 12.56
C MET A 1 -30.67 29.31 12.82
N LYS A 2 -29.82 30.06 13.53
CA LYS A 2 -28.41 29.71 13.74
C LYS A 2 -28.15 28.43 14.58
N LEU A 3 -28.99 28.13 15.57
CA LEU A 3 -28.84 26.93 16.42
C LEU A 3 -29.14 25.62 15.67
N LYS A 4 -30.09 25.64 14.72
CA LYS A 4 -30.43 24.46 13.89
C LYS A 4 -29.33 24.12 12.88
N VAL A 5 -28.59 25.13 12.41
CA VAL A 5 -27.45 24.95 11.49
C VAL A 5 -26.24 24.36 12.22
N VAL A 6 -25.96 24.80 13.45
CA VAL A 6 -24.86 24.24 14.27
C VAL A 6 -25.10 22.76 14.61
N ILE A 7 -26.34 22.38 14.93
CA ILE A 7 -26.69 20.97 15.20
C ILE A 7 -26.48 20.10 13.95
N LEU A 8 -26.77 20.62 12.74
CA LEU A 8 -26.55 19.89 11.48
C LEU A 8 -25.05 19.64 11.22
N TYR A 9 -24.18 20.60 11.55
CA TYR A 9 -22.72 20.44 11.43
C TYR A 9 -22.15 19.47 12.47
N VAL A 10 -22.68 19.44 13.70
CA VAL A 10 -22.25 18.50 14.74
C VAL A 10 -22.72 17.07 14.45
N LEU A 11 -23.91 16.89 13.84
CA LEU A 11 -24.37 15.57 13.38
C LEU A 11 -23.63 15.07 12.13
N ALA A 12 -23.20 15.97 11.23
CA ALA A 12 -22.35 15.60 10.09
C ALA A 12 -20.93 15.21 10.54
N ALA A 13 -20.40 15.82 11.59
CA ALA A 13 -19.09 15.49 12.16
C ALA A 13 -19.09 14.18 13.00
N ALA A 14 -20.25 13.79 13.54
CA ALA A 14 -20.38 12.58 14.37
C ALA A 14 -20.43 11.26 13.58
N LEU A 15 -20.58 11.31 12.24
CA LEU A 15 -20.66 10.12 11.38
C LEU A 15 -19.31 9.49 11.01
N PHE A 16 -18.18 10.07 11.43
CA PHE A 16 -16.85 9.50 11.18
C PHE A 16 -16.30 8.61 12.31
N LEU A 17 -17.06 8.35 13.37
CA LEU A 17 -16.59 7.63 14.55
C LEU A 17 -16.88 6.11 14.55
N THR A 18 -17.19 5.50 13.39
CA THR A 18 -17.40 4.04 13.28
C THR A 18 -16.38 3.31 12.39
N ALA A 19 -15.24 3.94 12.06
CA ALA A 19 -14.12 3.24 11.39
C ALA A 19 -13.32 2.39 12.40
N CYS A 20 -14.00 1.46 13.08
CA CYS A 20 -13.35 0.49 13.93
C CYS A 20 -12.70 -0.58 13.04
N GLY A 21 -11.44 -0.36 12.64
CA GLY A 21 -10.51 -1.39 12.20
C GLY A 21 -10.41 -1.70 10.69
N SER A 22 -11.30 -1.21 9.82
CA SER A 22 -11.18 -1.44 8.37
C SER A 22 -10.70 -0.18 7.65
N LYS A 23 -9.70 -0.34 6.77
CA LYS A 23 -9.18 0.72 5.89
C LYS A 23 -9.91 0.72 4.55
N THR A 24 -9.94 1.85 3.86
CA THR A 24 -10.41 1.94 2.47
C THR A 24 -9.22 1.73 1.53
N ALA A 25 -9.31 0.75 0.64
CA ALA A 25 -8.31 0.54 -0.40
C ALA A 25 -8.29 1.72 -1.39
N LEU A 26 -7.11 2.06 -1.90
CA LEU A 26 -7.00 3.01 -3.01
C LEU A 26 -7.52 2.38 -4.30
N THR A 27 -8.13 3.19 -5.17
CA THR A 27 -8.28 2.80 -6.58
C THR A 27 -6.95 3.01 -7.33
N ASN A 28 -6.84 2.43 -8.52
CA ASN A 28 -5.66 2.63 -9.37
C ASN A 28 -5.46 4.12 -9.72
N GLU A 29 -6.54 4.83 -10.02
CA GLU A 29 -6.51 6.27 -10.33
C GLU A 29 -6.04 7.10 -9.13
N GLN A 30 -6.51 6.77 -7.93
CA GLN A 30 -6.09 7.47 -6.70
C GLN A 30 -4.61 7.22 -6.39
N PHE A 31 -4.11 6.00 -6.65
CA PHE A 31 -2.69 5.72 -6.53
C PHE A 31 -1.88 6.56 -7.53
N ILE A 32 -2.27 6.58 -8.81
CA ILE A 32 -1.61 7.38 -9.86
C ILE A 32 -1.58 8.85 -9.46
N GLU A 33 -2.72 9.45 -9.12
CA GLU A 33 -2.81 10.87 -8.76
C GLU A 33 -1.89 11.23 -7.59
N LYS A 34 -1.87 10.40 -6.54
CA LYS A 34 -1.01 10.60 -5.36
C LYS A 34 0.47 10.50 -5.72
N MET A 35 0.85 9.50 -6.50
CA MET A 35 2.24 9.27 -6.86
C MET A 35 2.78 10.34 -7.83
N GLU A 36 1.99 10.75 -8.84
CA GLU A 36 2.34 11.88 -9.71
C GLU A 36 2.48 13.18 -8.91
N SER A 37 1.56 13.44 -7.96
CA SER A 37 1.64 14.60 -7.08
C SER A 37 2.88 14.59 -6.19
N ALA A 38 3.38 13.40 -5.84
CA ALA A 38 4.63 13.18 -5.12
C ALA A 38 5.88 13.20 -6.03
N GLY A 39 5.72 13.46 -7.33
CA GLY A 39 6.80 13.58 -8.30
C GLY A 39 7.31 12.27 -8.89
N TYR A 40 6.55 11.18 -8.76
CA TYR A 40 6.89 9.90 -9.39
C TYR A 40 6.44 9.87 -10.85
N LEU A 41 7.21 9.16 -11.67
CA LEU A 41 6.80 8.76 -13.02
C LEU A 41 5.99 7.47 -12.95
N ILE A 42 4.90 7.43 -13.72
CA ILE A 42 3.96 6.32 -13.72
C ILE A 42 4.10 5.50 -15.00
N ALA A 43 4.07 4.17 -14.85
CA ALA A 43 3.97 3.24 -15.97
C ALA A 43 2.93 2.15 -15.68
N ASP A 44 2.13 1.81 -16.70
CA ASP A 44 1.22 0.67 -16.67
C ASP A 44 2.01 -0.61 -17.03
N ALA A 45 1.98 -1.59 -16.13
CA ALA A 45 2.60 -2.89 -16.29
C ALA A 45 1.59 -4.04 -16.37
N THR A 46 0.29 -3.76 -16.49
CA THR A 46 -0.79 -4.76 -16.52
C THR A 46 -0.56 -5.81 -17.60
N ASN A 47 -0.11 -5.38 -18.78
CA ASN A 47 0.15 -6.25 -19.93
C ASN A 47 1.35 -7.21 -19.76
N GLN A 48 2.10 -7.11 -18.66
CA GLN A 48 3.16 -8.07 -18.32
C GLN A 48 2.61 -9.34 -17.67
N PHE A 49 1.33 -9.34 -17.29
CA PHE A 49 0.65 -10.44 -16.64
C PHE A 49 -0.35 -11.10 -17.60
N ALA A 50 -0.55 -12.41 -17.44
CA ALA A 50 -1.62 -13.10 -18.16
C ALA A 50 -2.99 -12.56 -17.74
N GLU A 51 -3.91 -12.53 -18.71
CA GLU A 51 -5.29 -12.06 -18.50
C GLU A 51 -5.95 -12.77 -17.31
N GLY A 52 -6.59 -11.99 -16.43
CA GLY A 52 -7.27 -12.49 -15.24
C GLY A 52 -6.37 -12.80 -14.03
N ASN A 53 -5.05 -12.60 -14.12
CA ASN A 53 -4.17 -12.68 -12.95
C ASN A 53 -4.21 -11.39 -12.11
N VAL A 54 -4.36 -10.26 -12.78
CA VAL A 54 -4.39 -8.90 -12.21
C VAL A 54 -5.48 -8.11 -12.94
N GLU A 55 -6.10 -7.13 -12.27
CA GLU A 55 -6.96 -6.14 -12.92
C GLU A 55 -6.11 -4.98 -13.44
N THR A 56 -5.20 -4.46 -12.59
CA THR A 56 -4.21 -3.45 -12.98
C THR A 56 -2.90 -3.65 -12.24
N VAL A 57 -1.79 -3.28 -12.87
CA VAL A 57 -0.47 -3.15 -12.23
C VAL A 57 0.13 -1.81 -12.64
N THR A 58 0.40 -0.97 -11.65
CA THR A 58 0.96 0.37 -11.85
C THR A 58 2.29 0.49 -11.15
N LEU A 59 3.31 0.91 -11.87
CA LEU A 59 4.64 1.16 -11.35
C LEU A 59 4.81 2.67 -11.15
N ALA A 60 5.14 3.07 -9.92
CA ALA A 60 5.56 4.42 -9.60
C ALA A 60 7.07 4.44 -9.36
N MET A 61 7.80 5.16 -10.20
CA MET A 61 9.26 5.21 -10.20
C MET A 61 9.75 6.63 -9.95
N LYS A 62 10.81 6.78 -9.17
CA LYS A 62 11.46 8.06 -8.93
C LYS A 62 12.95 7.93 -9.13
N ASP A 63 13.49 8.76 -10.02
CA ASP A 63 14.91 8.85 -10.35
C ASP A 63 15.58 7.53 -10.77
N GLY A 64 14.78 6.52 -11.15
CA GLY A 64 15.25 5.21 -11.61
C GLY A 64 15.89 4.33 -10.53
N VAL A 65 15.70 4.66 -9.24
CA VAL A 65 16.44 3.98 -8.16
C VAL A 65 15.65 2.87 -7.47
N TYR A 66 14.35 3.07 -7.31
CA TYR A 66 13.42 2.03 -6.87
C TYR A 66 12.04 2.28 -7.47
N GLN A 67 11.16 1.29 -7.34
CA GLN A 67 9.77 1.39 -7.76
C GLN A 67 8.82 0.94 -6.65
N ILE A 68 7.66 1.58 -6.63
CA ILE A 68 6.51 1.18 -5.82
C ILE A 68 5.51 0.57 -6.79
N GLU A 69 5.20 -0.70 -6.59
CA GLU A 69 4.27 -1.44 -7.43
C GLU A 69 2.91 -1.49 -6.75
N PHE A 70 1.87 -1.05 -7.45
CA PHE A 70 0.50 -1.11 -6.99
C PHE A 70 -0.31 -2.07 -7.84
N TYR A 71 -0.89 -3.06 -7.18
CA TYR A 71 -1.69 -4.11 -7.77
C TYR A 71 -3.14 -3.93 -7.37
N VAL A 72 -4.05 -3.97 -8.35
CA VAL A 72 -5.46 -4.28 -8.13
C VAL A 72 -5.67 -5.71 -8.61
N LEU A 73 -6.09 -6.60 -7.70
CA LEU A 73 -6.25 -8.02 -7.99
C LEU A 73 -7.73 -8.38 -8.19
N PRO A 74 -8.03 -9.47 -8.91
CA PRO A 74 -9.41 -9.82 -9.26
C PRO A 74 -10.30 -10.14 -8.06
N SER A 75 -9.70 -10.47 -6.92
CA SER A 75 -10.44 -10.73 -5.69
C SER A 75 -9.57 -10.52 -4.44
N ASN A 76 -10.25 -10.41 -3.30
CA ASN A 76 -9.63 -10.37 -1.99
C ASN A 76 -8.76 -11.62 -1.72
N ASP A 77 -9.23 -12.81 -2.11
CA ASP A 77 -8.49 -14.06 -1.90
C ASP A 77 -7.20 -14.11 -2.73
N ARG A 78 -7.24 -13.58 -3.96
CA ARG A 78 -6.03 -13.43 -4.80
C ARG A 78 -5.03 -12.49 -4.14
N ALA A 79 -5.50 -11.40 -3.53
CA ALA A 79 -4.64 -10.48 -2.80
C ALA A 79 -4.05 -11.08 -1.52
N VAL A 80 -4.82 -11.88 -0.78
CA VAL A 80 -4.29 -12.62 0.39
C VAL A 80 -3.19 -13.59 -0.06
N ALA A 81 -3.40 -14.34 -1.15
CA ALA A 81 -2.41 -15.26 -1.68
C ALA A 81 -1.12 -14.55 -2.12
N ALA A 82 -1.24 -13.44 -2.86
CA ALA A 82 -0.11 -12.64 -3.32
C ALA A 82 0.68 -12.02 -2.15
N PHE A 83 -0.02 -11.50 -1.14
CA PHE A 83 0.60 -10.97 0.08
C PHE A 83 1.40 -12.05 0.81
N ASN A 84 0.81 -13.23 1.02
CA ASN A 84 1.46 -14.32 1.75
C ASN A 84 2.68 -14.87 1.00
N ALA A 85 2.61 -14.99 -0.32
CA ALA A 85 3.74 -15.39 -1.15
C ALA A 85 4.89 -14.37 -1.03
N SER A 86 4.59 -13.08 -1.21
CA SER A 86 5.58 -11.99 -1.10
C SER A 86 6.20 -11.91 0.31
N LYS A 87 5.37 -12.04 1.36
CA LYS A 87 5.83 -12.10 2.75
C LYS A 87 6.79 -13.26 2.96
N ASN A 88 6.45 -14.46 2.47
CA ASN A 88 7.29 -15.64 2.59
C ASN A 88 8.63 -15.47 1.85
N ASP A 89 8.63 -14.82 0.68
CA ASP A 89 9.87 -14.50 -0.04
C ASP A 89 10.75 -13.54 0.75
N PHE A 90 10.14 -12.52 1.38
CA PHE A 90 10.86 -11.60 2.26
C PHE A 90 11.40 -12.30 3.50
N GLU A 91 10.62 -13.18 4.14
CA GLU A 91 11.07 -13.94 5.31
C GLU A 91 12.29 -14.80 5.03
N GLN A 92 12.43 -15.34 3.82
CA GLN A 92 13.60 -16.10 3.40
C GLN A 92 14.87 -15.24 3.24
N MET A 93 14.74 -13.92 3.09
CA MET A 93 15.88 -12.98 3.01
C MET A 93 16.40 -12.55 4.39
N LYS A 94 15.77 -12.98 5.49
CA LYS A 94 16.19 -12.59 6.83
C LYS A 94 17.57 -13.15 7.15
N GLY A 95 18.50 -12.25 7.47
CA GLY A 95 19.84 -12.56 7.99
C GLY A 95 20.08 -11.97 9.37
N SER A 96 21.29 -12.18 9.90
CA SER A 96 21.75 -11.54 11.13
C SER A 96 21.63 -10.01 11.04
N GLY A 97 21.04 -9.38 12.06
CA GLY A 97 20.83 -7.93 12.08
C GLY A 97 19.59 -7.44 11.32
N SER A 98 18.79 -8.34 10.74
CA SER A 98 17.52 -7.96 10.11
C SER A 98 16.46 -7.59 11.15
N SER A 99 15.55 -6.70 10.79
CA SER A 99 14.39 -6.32 11.61
C SER A 99 13.12 -6.36 10.78
N THR A 100 11.99 -6.67 11.44
CA THR A 100 10.69 -6.80 10.78
C THR A 100 9.63 -5.95 11.47
N GLY A 101 8.66 -5.47 10.70
CA GLY A 101 7.43 -4.86 11.21
C GLY A 101 6.22 -5.56 10.57
N GLU A 102 5.17 -5.78 11.35
CA GLU A 102 3.95 -6.46 10.88
C GLU A 102 2.71 -5.77 11.44
N VAL A 103 1.68 -5.65 10.60
CA VAL A 103 0.33 -5.21 10.99
C VAL A 103 -0.67 -6.22 10.44
N ASN A 104 -1.64 -6.60 11.26
CA ASN A 104 -2.77 -7.42 10.86
C ASN A 104 -4.03 -6.92 11.58
N ILE A 105 -4.78 -6.03 10.92
CA ILE A 105 -5.98 -5.41 11.49
C ILE A 105 -7.07 -5.28 10.44
N GLY A 106 -8.23 -5.88 10.70
CA GLY A 106 -9.37 -5.86 9.77
C GLY A 106 -8.99 -6.38 8.39
N ASN A 107 -9.13 -5.52 7.37
CA ASN A 107 -8.77 -5.82 5.99
C ASN A 107 -7.34 -5.38 5.60
N HIS A 108 -6.55 -4.85 6.54
CA HIS A 108 -5.18 -4.39 6.31
C HIS A 108 -4.15 -5.40 6.84
N ASN A 109 -3.26 -5.83 5.94
CA ASN A 109 -2.08 -6.63 6.27
C ASN A 109 -0.83 -5.90 5.80
N TYR A 110 0.20 -5.82 6.64
CA TYR A 110 1.49 -5.22 6.30
C TYR A 110 2.60 -6.13 6.77
N TYR A 111 3.63 -6.28 5.96
CA TYR A 111 4.90 -6.86 6.37
C TYR A 111 6.04 -6.04 5.77
N GLY A 112 6.95 -5.60 6.63
CA GLY A 112 8.18 -4.91 6.24
C GLY A 112 9.40 -5.63 6.78
N LEU A 113 10.42 -5.79 5.95
CA LEU A 113 11.73 -6.31 6.32
C LEU A 113 12.79 -5.24 6.05
N SER A 114 13.63 -4.98 7.04
CA SER A 114 14.87 -4.21 6.87
C SER A 114 16.06 -5.13 7.07
N THR A 115 16.98 -5.14 6.12
CA THR A 115 18.30 -5.76 6.23
C THR A 115 19.37 -4.65 6.22
N GLY A 116 20.66 -5.03 6.26
CA GLY A 116 21.73 -4.06 6.08
C GLY A 116 21.78 -3.45 4.67
N GLU A 117 21.23 -4.15 3.67
CA GLU A 117 21.33 -3.78 2.26
C GLU A 117 19.99 -3.29 1.68
N GLY A 118 18.86 -3.76 2.21
CA GLY A 118 17.56 -3.52 1.59
C GLY A 118 16.44 -3.21 2.58
N TYR A 119 15.40 -2.60 2.01
CA TYR A 119 14.11 -2.39 2.62
C TYR A 119 13.02 -2.95 1.71
N TYR A 120 12.23 -3.87 2.26
CA TYR A 120 11.24 -4.65 1.54
C TYR A 120 9.89 -4.49 2.22
N VAL A 121 8.84 -4.22 1.44
CA VAL A 121 7.50 -4.02 1.98
C VAL A 121 6.48 -4.71 1.11
N VAL A 122 5.56 -5.43 1.74
CA VAL A 122 4.30 -5.82 1.14
C VAL A 122 3.17 -5.35 2.05
N SER A 123 2.20 -4.65 1.48
CA SER A 123 1.03 -4.14 2.21
C SER A 123 -0.24 -4.37 1.40
N ARG A 124 -1.31 -4.82 2.05
CA ARG A 124 -2.56 -5.22 1.41
C ARG A 124 -3.74 -4.57 2.10
N ILE A 125 -4.66 -4.01 1.32
CA ILE A 125 -5.98 -3.55 1.79
C ILE A 125 -7.01 -4.07 0.78
N ASP A 126 -7.95 -4.89 1.23
CA ASP A 126 -8.91 -5.60 0.36
C ASP A 126 -8.20 -6.29 -0.83
N ASN A 127 -8.69 -6.12 -2.06
CA ASN A 127 -8.10 -6.71 -3.26
C ASN A 127 -6.87 -5.94 -3.80
N THR A 128 -6.34 -4.96 -3.07
CA THR A 128 -5.18 -4.16 -3.51
C THR A 128 -3.93 -4.50 -2.73
N MET A 129 -2.77 -4.35 -3.37
CA MET A 129 -1.47 -4.64 -2.76
C MET A 129 -0.40 -3.66 -3.24
N ILE A 130 0.42 -3.18 -2.31
CA ILE A 130 1.70 -2.52 -2.59
C ILE A 130 2.83 -3.52 -2.38
N TYR A 131 3.77 -3.56 -3.33
CA TYR A 131 5.02 -4.31 -3.24
C TYR A 131 6.21 -3.37 -3.48
N ILE A 132 7.24 -3.48 -2.64
CA ILE A 132 8.45 -2.68 -2.70
C ILE A 132 9.67 -3.56 -2.39
N ASN A 133 10.70 -3.42 -3.21
CA ASN A 133 12.04 -3.93 -2.99
C ASN A 133 13.02 -2.80 -3.34
N ALA A 134 13.72 -2.28 -2.34
CA ALA A 134 14.61 -1.12 -2.50
C ALA A 134 15.88 -1.24 -1.64
N SER A 135 16.89 -0.44 -1.97
CA SER A 135 18.07 -0.22 -1.11
C SER A 135 17.66 0.34 0.25
N ALA A 136 18.37 -0.05 1.32
CA ALA A 136 18.08 0.37 2.69
C ALA A 136 18.12 1.90 2.88
N GLU A 137 18.84 2.63 2.04
CA GLU A 137 18.94 4.10 2.10
C GLU A 137 17.60 4.81 1.83
N TYR A 138 16.68 4.19 1.09
CA TYR A 138 15.36 4.77 0.77
C TYR A 138 14.28 4.44 1.80
N LYS A 139 14.62 3.73 2.87
CA LYS A 139 13.65 3.24 3.87
C LYS A 139 12.76 4.34 4.43
N ASP A 140 13.33 5.48 4.82
CA ASP A 140 12.56 6.53 5.48
C ASP A 140 11.63 7.25 4.50
N GLU A 141 12.09 7.54 3.27
CA GLU A 141 11.23 8.07 2.21
C GLU A 141 10.08 7.11 1.88
N ILE A 142 10.38 5.81 1.74
CA ILE A 142 9.36 4.78 1.47
C ILE A 142 8.33 4.70 2.60
N LYS A 143 8.76 4.84 3.87
CA LYS A 143 7.82 4.85 5.00
C LYS A 143 6.91 6.06 4.98
N ASP A 144 7.42 7.22 4.61
CA ASP A 144 6.64 8.45 4.52
C ASP A 144 5.60 8.36 3.41
N ILE A 145 5.98 7.91 2.20
CA ILE A 145 5.03 7.74 1.10
C ILE A 145 3.97 6.67 1.39
N LEU A 146 4.33 5.53 2.00
CA LEU A 146 3.34 4.51 2.41
C LEU A 146 2.32 5.07 3.40
N LYS A 147 2.76 5.89 4.35
CA LYS A 147 1.89 6.56 5.30
C LYS A 147 0.92 7.53 4.61
N GLU A 148 1.36 8.27 3.60
CA GLU A 148 0.51 9.18 2.80
C GLU A 148 -0.50 8.43 1.91
N LEU A 149 -0.11 7.26 1.41
CA LEU A 149 -0.99 6.34 0.69
C LEU A 149 -1.98 5.64 1.64
N GLY A 150 -1.66 5.57 2.93
CA GLY A 150 -2.47 4.89 3.95
C GLY A 150 -2.23 3.38 4.04
N TYR A 151 -1.11 2.89 3.51
CA TYR A 151 -0.73 1.46 3.48
C TYR A 151 0.31 1.08 4.53
#